data_AF-E2BQB4-F1
#
_entry.id   AF-E2BQB4-F1
#
_cell.length_a   1.000
_cell.length_b   1.000
_cell.length_c   1.000
_cell.angle_alpha   90.00
_cell.angle_beta   90.00
_cell.angle_gamma   90.00
#
_symmetry.space_group_name_H-M   'P 1'
#
loop_
_entity.id
_entity.type
_entity.pdbx_description
1 polymer ?
#
loop_
_entity_poly.entity_id
_entity_poly.type
_entity_poly.pdbx_seq_one_letter_code
_entity_poly.pdbx_strand_id
1 'polypeptide(L)' 'LGKCGAETYETLKNLYGDECISCAQVFRWFGRFRDGREDLEDDDRPPPPKTTRNEENIEKVKEILRSDR' A
#
# COMPACT_ATOMS: atom_id res chain seq x y z
N LEU A 1 -0.61 15.16 -23.59
CA LEU A 1 0.05 14.72 -22.34
C LEU A 1 1.50 15.19 -22.38
N GLY A 2 1.94 16.06 -21.46
CA GLY A 2 3.23 16.74 -21.64
C GLY A 2 3.95 17.21 -20.38
N LYS A 3 3.52 16.77 -19.19
CA LYS A 3 4.27 17.00 -17.95
C LYS A 3 4.99 15.72 -17.56
N CYS A 4 6.24 15.82 -17.11
CA CYS A 4 6.96 14.70 -16.52
C CYS A 4 6.54 14.46 -15.06
N GLY A 5 6.92 13.31 -14.50
CA GLY A 5 6.61 12.96 -13.11
C GLY A 5 7.14 14.00 -12.10
N ALA A 6 8.30 14.59 -12.37
CA ALA A 6 8.88 15.63 -11.52
C ALA A 6 8.06 16.93 -11.56
N GLU A 7 7.67 17.42 -12.74
CA GLU A 7 6.79 18.60 -12.86
C GLU A 7 5.44 18.38 -12.19
N THR A 8 4.93 17.15 -12.25
CA THR A 8 3.70 16.75 -11.54
C THR A 8 3.90 16.83 -10.03
N TYR A 9 5.02 16.30 -9.51
CA TYR A 9 5.35 16.36 -8.09
C TYR A 9 5.51 17.81 -7.60
N GLU A 10 6.26 18.64 -8.31
CA GLU A 10 6.42 20.06 -7.94
C GLU A 10 5.08 20.80 -7.95
N THR A 11 4.21 20.52 -8.93
CA THR A 11 2.86 21.09 -8.96
C THR A 11 2.05 20.67 -7.72
N LEU A 12 2.10 19.38 -7.35
CA LEU A 12 1.40 18.86 -6.17
C LEU A 12 1.98 19.42 -4.87
N LYS A 13 3.31 19.52 -4.75
CA LYS A 13 3.97 20.07 -3.57
C LYS A 13 3.64 21.55 -3.39
N ASN A 14 3.55 22.32 -4.46
CA ASN A 14 3.14 23.73 -4.41
C ASN A 14 1.66 23.91 -4.00
N LEU A 15 0.78 23.00 -4.39
CA LEU A 15 -0.65 23.07 -4.08
C LEU A 15 -0.98 22.57 -2.67
N TYR A 16 -0.39 21.45 -2.27
CA TYR A 16 -0.73 20.75 -1.02
C TYR A 16 0.29 20.97 0.10
N GLY A 17 1.46 21.56 -0.20
CA GLY A 17 2.48 21.82 0.81
C GLY A 17 2.90 20.55 1.54
N ASP A 18 2.77 20.54 2.86
CA ASP A 18 3.15 19.40 3.71
C ASP A 18 2.17 18.22 3.66
N GLU A 19 0.95 18.46 3.20
CA GLU A 19 -0.06 17.40 2.95
C GLU A 19 0.14 16.73 1.59
N CYS A 20 1.15 17.12 0.82
CA CYS A 20 1.45 16.49 -0.45
C CYS A 20 1.90 15.05 -0.24
N ILE A 21 1.34 14.13 -1.04
CA ILE A 21 1.82 12.75 -1.11
C ILE A 21 3.30 12.70 -1.48
N SER A 22 3.98 11.64 -1.03
CA SER A 22 5.41 11.49 -1.27
C SER A 22 5.74 11.46 -2.76
N CYS A 23 6.95 11.91 -3.11
CA CYS A 23 7.48 11.83 -4.47
C CYS A 23 7.33 10.42 -5.06
N ALA A 24 7.65 9.37 -4.29
CA ALA A 24 7.48 7.98 -4.72
C ALA A 24 6.03 7.61 -5.08
N GLN A 25 5.03 8.12 -4.34
CA GLN A 25 3.63 7.91 -4.66
C GLN A 25 3.21 8.63 -5.93
N VAL A 26 3.68 9.87 -6.14
CA VAL A 26 3.43 10.61 -7.39
C VAL A 26 3.97 9.85 -8.59
N PHE A 27 5.22 9.37 -8.52
CA PHE A 27 5.81 8.59 -9.61
C PHE A 27 5.08 7.29 -9.89
N ARG A 28 4.59 6.60 -8.84
CA ARG A 28 3.77 5.39 -8.99
C ARG A 28 2.48 5.68 -9.76
N TRP A 29 1.73 6.71 -9.35
CA TRP A 29 0.49 7.11 -10.03
C TRP A 29 0.75 7.64 -11.44
N PHE A 30 1.81 8.42 -11.63
CA PHE A 30 2.22 8.92 -12.94
C PHE A 30 2.50 7.78 -13.93
N GLY A 31 3.16 6.71 -13.48
CA GLY A 31 3.35 5.49 -14.26
C GLY A 31 2.03 4.82 -14.64
N ARG A 32 1.15 4.59 -13.66
CA ARG A 32 -0.17 3.98 -13.87
C ARG A 32 -1.00 4.73 -14.91
N PHE A 33 -1.10 6.06 -14.79
CA PHE A 33 -1.84 6.88 -15.74
C PHE A 33 -1.21 6.87 -17.14
N ARG A 34 0.13 6.84 -17.24
CA ARG A 34 0.82 6.71 -18.53
C ARG A 34 0.55 5.36 -19.20
N ASP A 35 0.39 4.31 -18.41
CA ASP A 35 0.09 2.95 -18.88
C ASP A 35 -1.41 2.74 -19.16
N GLY A 36 -2.23 3.80 -19.05
CA GLY A 36 -3.67 3.79 -19.35
C GLY A 36 -4.55 3.30 -18.20
N ARG A 37 -3.98 3.08 -17.01
CA ARG A 37 -4.75 2.75 -15.80
C ARG A 37 -5.26 4.04 -15.15
N GLU A 38 -6.56 4.31 -15.31
CA GLU A 38 -7.22 5.52 -14.81
C GLU A 38 -8.05 5.28 -13.54
N ASP A 39 -8.20 4.04 -13.08
CA ASP A 39 -8.94 3.74 -11.86
C ASP A 39 -8.15 4.15 -10.60
N LEU A 40 -8.89 4.63 -9.60
CA LEU A 40 -8.32 5.14 -8.36
C LEU A 40 -8.25 4.07 -7.26
N GLU A 41 -8.73 2.86 -7.56
CA GLU A 41 -8.78 1.76 -6.62
C GLU A 41 -7.38 1.20 -6.34
N ASP A 42 -7.22 0.60 -5.17
CA ASP A 42 -6.00 -0.15 -4.87
C ASP A 42 -5.89 -1.38 -5.79
N ASP A 43 -4.66 -1.79 -6.09
CA ASP A 43 -4.45 -3.09 -6.74
C ASP A 43 -4.91 -4.20 -5.79
N ASP A 44 -5.30 -5.33 -6.36
CA ASP A 44 -5.61 -6.53 -5.58
C ASP A 44 -4.47 -6.82 -4.59
N ARG A 45 -4.80 -6.69 -3.30
CA ARG A 45 -3.84 -6.95 -2.23
C ARG A 45 -3.69 -8.47 -2.10
N PRO A 46 -2.47 -9.02 -2.17
CA PRO A 46 -2.28 -10.44 -1.98
C PRO A 46 -2.82 -10.86 -0.61
N PRO A 47 -3.40 -12.07 -0.50
CA PRO A 47 -3.85 -12.56 0.78
C PRO A 47 -2.68 -12.56 1.77
N PRO A 48 -2.93 -12.29 3.06
CA PRO A 48 -1.88 -12.33 4.07
C PRO A 48 -1.20 -13.71 4.05
N PRO A 49 0.10 -13.77 4.34
CA PRO A 49 0.81 -15.05 4.37
C PRO A 49 0.11 -15.99 5.35
N LYS A 50 -0.15 -17.23 4.90
CA LYS A 50 -0.77 -18.28 5.73
C LYS A 50 0.12 -18.74 6.89
N THR A 51 1.28 -18.11 7.10
CA THR A 51 2.24 -18.39 8.18
C THR A 51 1.64 -18.15 9.56
N THR A 52 0.58 -17.36 9.69
CA THR A 52 -0.15 -17.18 10.95
C THR A 52 -0.95 -18.42 11.35
N ARG A 53 -1.40 -19.25 10.39
CA ARG A 53 -2.17 -20.47 10.62
C ARG A 53 -1.30 -21.72 10.41
N ASN A 54 -0.25 -21.86 11.21
CA ASN A 54 0.52 -23.10 11.31
C ASN A 54 0.05 -23.91 12.55
N GLU A 55 0.28 -25.22 12.52
CA GLU A 55 -0.15 -26.11 13.62
C GLU A 55 0.52 -25.72 14.95
N GLU A 56 1.76 -25.24 14.90
CA GLU A 56 2.52 -24.77 16.07
C GLU A 56 1.86 -23.58 16.79
N ASN A 57 1.42 -22.55 16.05
CA ASN A 57 0.75 -21.40 16.65
C ASN A 57 -0.65 -21.79 17.15
N ILE A 58 -1.31 -22.75 16.49
CA ILE A 58 -2.60 -23.29 16.95
C ILE A 58 -2.42 -24.04 18.28
N GLU A 59 -1.38 -24.86 18.41
CA GLU A 59 -1.04 -25.59 19.63
C GLU A 59 -0.72 -24.63 20.79
N LYS A 60 0.12 -23.61 20.54
CA LYS A 60 0.45 -22.58 21.54
C LYS A 60 -0.78 -21.82 22.04
N VAL A 61 -1.68 -21.41 21.13
CA VAL A 61 -2.94 -20.75 21.51
C VAL A 61 -3.83 -21.69 22.34
N LYS A 62 -3.92 -22.97 21.98
CA LYS A 62 -4.66 -23.98 22.76
C LYS A 62 -4.06 -24.21 24.16
N GLU A 63 -2.75 -24.09 24.31
CA GLU A 63 -2.07 -24.22 25.61
C GLU A 63 -2.41 -23.02 26.52
N ILE A 64 -2.28 -21.79 26.01
CA ILE A 64 -2.63 -20.57 26.75
C ILE A 64 -4.08 -20.61 27.24
N LEU A 65 -5.02 -21.01 26.38
CA LEU A 65 -6.43 -21.15 26.74
C LEU A 65 -6.71 -22.24 27.79
N ARG A 66 -5.89 -23.29 27.84
CA ARG A 66 -6.01 -24.35 28.85
C ARG A 66 -5.46 -23.92 30.21
N SER A 67 -4.44 -23.08 30.23
CA SER A 67 -3.81 -22.57 31.45
C SER A 67 -4.57 -21.40 32.10
N ASP A 68 -5.48 -20.75 31.37
CA ASP A 68 -6.32 -19.64 31.87
C ASP A 68 -7.59 -20.10 32.61
N ARG A 69 -7.81 -21.41 32.75
CA ARG A 69 -8.98 -22.03 33.40
C ARG A 69 -8.59 -22.70 34.71
#